data_AF-A0A8H3AVS1-F1
#
_entry.id   AF-A0A8H3AVS1-F1
#
_cell.length_a   1.000
_cell.length_b   1.000
_cell.length_c   1.000
_cell.angle_alpha   90.00
_cell.angle_beta   90.00
_cell.angle_gamma   90.00
#
_symmetry.space_group_name_H-M   'P 1'
#
loop_
_entity.id
_entity.type
_entity.pdbx_description
1 polymer ?
#
loop_
_entity_poly.entity_id
_entity_poly.type
_entity_poly.pdbx_seq_one_letter_code
_entity_poly.pdbx_strand_id
1 'polypeptide(L)'
;MPDTYWVYFLSCEDLVEIYKRAGGKRGTHDKENPTDITIAAHALYLYLMPAKIEVWLASLDKECGVAFIVGRVNDTFGQAINGSLAERCRKLFGYPPDQWTDIDGEYPMTLSREQDGQTHTMKLLLLRESERFPRDYPPEYK
;
A
#
# COMPACT_ATOMS: atom_id res chain seq x y z
N MET A 1 -3.59 11.54 -20.48
CA MET A 1 -4.57 11.30 -19.40
C MET A 1 -3.78 11.15 -18.13
N PRO A 2 -4.25 11.70 -16.99
CA PRO A 2 -3.59 11.44 -15.71
C PRO A 2 -3.59 9.94 -15.43
N ASP A 3 -2.50 9.45 -14.85
CA ASP A 3 -2.41 8.04 -14.47
C ASP A 3 -3.35 7.79 -13.28
N THR A 4 -4.18 6.74 -13.37
CA THR A 4 -5.05 6.30 -12.28
C THR A 4 -4.52 5.00 -11.70
N TYR A 5 -4.52 4.90 -10.39
CA TYR A 5 -3.95 3.81 -9.60
C TYR A 5 -4.98 3.14 -8.71
N TRP A 6 -4.83 1.84 -8.50
CA TRP A 6 -5.50 1.10 -7.44
C TRP A 6 -4.66 1.19 -6.17
N VAL A 7 -5.21 1.79 -5.11
CA VAL A 7 -4.44 2.08 -3.89
C VAL A 7 -5.22 1.65 -2.64
N TYR A 8 -4.50 1.03 -1.72
CA TYR A 8 -4.92 0.89 -0.33
C TYR A 8 -4.20 1.95 0.50
N PHE A 9 -4.93 2.86 1.13
CA PHE A 9 -4.38 3.69 2.19
C PHE A 9 -4.73 3.07 3.54
N LEU A 10 -3.72 2.88 4.39
CA LEU A 10 -3.88 2.42 5.76
C LEU A 10 -3.35 3.49 6.71
N SER A 11 -4.18 3.93 7.66
CA SER A 11 -3.69 4.67 8.81
C SER A 11 -2.63 3.86 9.56
N CYS A 12 -1.78 4.52 10.36
CA CYS A 12 -0.81 3.79 11.19
C CYS A 12 -1.51 2.78 12.14
N GLU A 13 -2.71 3.11 12.60
CA GLU A 13 -3.55 2.22 13.42
C GLU A 13 -4.00 0.98 12.65
N ASP A 14 -4.64 1.18 11.49
CA ASP A 14 -5.14 0.08 10.66
C ASP A 14 -4.00 -0.82 10.21
N LEU A 15 -2.86 -0.24 9.85
CA LEU A 15 -1.68 -0.98 9.42
C LEU A 15 -1.21 -1.96 10.49
N VAL A 16 -1.06 -1.48 11.74
CA VAL A 16 -0.61 -2.31 12.87
C VAL A 16 -1.66 -3.35 13.25
N GLU A 17 -2.94 -2.99 13.25
CA GLU A 17 -4.02 -3.93 13.57
C GLU A 17 -4.22 -4.99 12.49
N ILE A 18 -4.05 -4.66 11.20
CA ILE A 18 -4.04 -5.66 10.12
C ILE A 18 -2.85 -6.60 10.27
N TYR A 19 -1.65 -6.08 10.54
CA TYR A 19 -0.45 -6.89 10.77
C TYR A 19 -0.66 -7.89 11.91
N LYS A 20 -1.21 -7.43 13.04
CA LYS A 20 -1.51 -8.26 14.21
C LYS A 20 -2.56 -9.33 13.90
N ARG A 21 -3.67 -8.95 13.23
CA ARG A 21 -4.72 -9.89 12.81
C ARG A 21 -4.22 -10.94 11.82
N ALA A 22 -3.25 -10.59 10.98
CA ALA A 22 -2.58 -11.51 10.07
C ALA A 22 -1.57 -12.46 10.77
N GLY A 23 -1.45 -12.40 12.11
CA GLY A 23 -0.56 -13.25 12.89
C GLY A 23 0.85 -12.70 13.09
N GLY A 24 1.06 -11.40 12.81
CA GLY A 24 2.29 -10.67 13.11
C GLY A 24 2.65 -10.71 14.60
N LYS A 25 3.91 -11.02 14.91
CA LYS A 25 4.43 -11.16 16.29
C LYS A 25 5.64 -10.28 16.59
N ARG A 26 6.20 -9.60 15.59
CA ARG A 26 7.43 -8.82 15.72
C ARG A 26 7.07 -7.37 16.02
N GLY A 27 7.80 -6.76 16.95
CA GLY A 27 7.55 -5.38 17.39
C GLY A 27 6.69 -5.31 18.65
N THR A 28 6.32 -4.09 19.05
CA THR A 28 5.47 -3.82 20.21
C THR A 28 3.98 -3.63 19.86
N HIS A 29 3.66 -3.58 18.57
CA HIS A 29 2.34 -3.21 18.03
C HIS A 29 1.85 -1.84 18.49
N ASP A 30 2.77 -0.90 18.64
CA ASP A 30 2.49 0.50 18.92
C ASP A 30 2.34 1.28 17.59
N LYS A 31 1.15 1.85 17.37
CA LYS A 31 0.81 2.62 16.16
C LYS A 31 1.56 3.95 16.04
N GLU A 32 2.16 4.43 17.13
CA GLU A 32 2.97 5.65 17.13
C GLU A 32 4.47 5.36 16.96
N ASN A 33 4.88 4.09 17.11
CA ASN A 33 6.26 3.67 16.98
C ASN A 33 6.66 3.50 15.49
N PRO A 34 7.60 4.30 14.96
CA PRO A 34 8.03 4.19 13.56
C PRO A 34 8.59 2.82 13.19
N THR A 35 9.17 2.10 14.15
CA THR A 35 9.71 0.75 13.94
C THR A 35 8.59 -0.26 13.71
N ASP A 36 7.50 -0.16 14.47
CA ASP A 36 6.35 -1.07 14.34
C ASP A 36 5.57 -0.79 13.05
N ILE A 37 5.41 0.48 12.67
CA ILE A 37 4.89 0.88 11.35
C ILE A 37 5.76 0.28 10.24
N THR A 38 7.10 0.36 10.40
CA THR A 38 8.05 -0.17 9.41
C THR A 38 7.92 -1.69 9.27
N ILE A 39 7.87 -2.41 10.40
CA ILE A 39 7.70 -3.87 10.47
C ILE A 39 6.37 -4.29 9.85
N ALA A 40 5.28 -3.63 10.25
CA ALA A 40 3.93 -3.96 9.78
C ALA A 40 3.84 -3.80 8.26
N ALA A 41 4.19 -2.63 7.72
CA ALA A 41 4.12 -2.42 6.27
C ALA A 41 5.07 -3.32 5.48
N HIS A 42 6.26 -3.63 5.98
CA HIS A 42 7.15 -4.60 5.34
C HIS A 42 6.55 -6.01 5.33
N ALA A 43 5.98 -6.47 6.45
CA ALA A 43 5.35 -7.78 6.53
C ALA A 43 4.12 -7.89 5.61
N LEU A 44 3.30 -6.84 5.54
CA LEU A 44 2.15 -6.81 4.63
C LEU A 44 2.60 -6.81 3.16
N TYR A 45 3.63 -6.03 2.84
CA TYR A 45 4.25 -6.06 1.51
C TYR A 45 4.73 -7.48 1.12
N LEU A 46 5.49 -8.14 2.00
CA LEU A 46 5.96 -9.50 1.78
C LEU A 46 4.81 -10.50 1.64
N TYR A 47 3.71 -10.34 2.39
CA TYR A 47 2.53 -11.18 2.22
C TYR A 47 1.89 -11.01 0.84
N LEU A 48 1.80 -9.77 0.36
CA LEU A 48 1.18 -9.48 -0.93
C LEU A 48 2.06 -9.96 -2.09
N MET A 49 3.39 -9.91 -1.97
CA MET A 49 4.38 -10.59 -2.83
C MET A 49 4.26 -10.47 -4.38
N PRO A 50 3.94 -9.33 -5.01
CA PRO A 50 4.07 -9.18 -6.48
C PRO A 50 5.19 -8.20 -6.85
N ALA A 51 5.84 -8.44 -7.98
CA ALA A 51 6.92 -7.62 -8.52
C ALA A 51 6.58 -6.14 -8.83
N LYS A 52 5.35 -5.69 -8.59
CA LYS A 52 4.84 -4.37 -8.99
C LYS A 52 4.07 -3.60 -7.90
N ILE A 53 4.09 -4.05 -6.64
CA ILE A 53 3.52 -3.22 -5.56
C ILE A 53 4.52 -2.13 -5.19
N GLU A 54 4.04 -0.89 -5.14
CA GLU A 54 4.79 0.22 -4.56
C GLU A 54 4.21 0.56 -3.19
N VAL A 55 5.09 0.72 -2.20
CA VAL A 55 4.71 1.05 -0.83
C VAL A 55 5.28 2.41 -0.47
N TRP A 56 4.42 3.31 -0.05
CA TRP A 56 4.75 4.70 0.22
C TRP A 56 4.35 5.07 1.64
N LEU A 57 5.20 5.83 2.34
CA LEU A 57 4.70 6.67 3.43
C LEU A 57 3.82 7.75 2.79
N ALA A 58 2.61 7.92 3.30
CA ALA A 58 1.62 8.79 2.70
C ALA A 58 0.90 9.65 3.74
N SER A 59 0.34 10.76 3.29
CA SER A 59 -0.63 11.54 4.06
C SER A 59 -1.92 11.73 3.27
N LEU A 60 -3.05 11.30 3.84
CA LEU A 60 -4.39 11.47 3.30
C LEU A 60 -5.14 12.50 4.16
N ASP A 61 -5.52 13.64 3.59
CA ASP A 61 -6.27 14.69 4.30
C ASP A 61 -5.73 15.06 5.70
N LYS A 62 -4.39 15.07 5.83
CA LYS A 62 -3.60 15.32 7.05
C LYS A 62 -3.45 14.13 8.00
N GLU A 63 -4.07 12.99 7.71
CA GLU A 63 -3.80 11.73 8.39
C GLU A 63 -2.55 11.07 7.80
N CYS A 64 -1.64 10.59 8.64
CA CYS A 64 -0.44 9.87 8.21
C CYS A 64 -0.70 8.37 8.15
N GLY A 65 -0.09 7.71 7.16
CA GLY A 65 -0.25 6.29 6.96
C GLY A 65 0.68 5.71 5.91
N VAL A 66 0.28 4.57 5.38
CA VAL A 66 0.99 3.85 4.32
C VAL A 66 0.06 3.59 3.15
N ALA A 67 0.50 3.96 1.95
CA ALA A 67 -0.20 3.68 0.71
C ALA A 67 0.45 2.48 -0.01
N PHE A 68 -0.36 1.48 -0.37
CA PHE A 68 0.02 0.35 -1.21
C PHE A 68 -0.61 0.54 -2.60
N ILE A 69 0.21 0.88 -3.59
CA ILE A 69 -0.20 0.95 -4.99
C ILE A 69 -0.08 -0.46 -5.57
N VAL A 70 -1.21 -1.05 -5.93
CA VAL A 70 -1.27 -2.46 -6.38
C VAL A 70 -1.35 -2.61 -7.90
N GLY A 71 -1.49 -1.49 -8.63
CA GLY A 71 -1.47 -1.47 -10.10
C GLY A 71 -2.04 -0.18 -10.67
N ARG A 72 -1.88 0.02 -11.99
CA ARG A 72 -2.52 1.09 -12.75
C ARG A 72 -3.90 0.62 -13.23
N VAL A 73 -4.89 1.50 -13.19
CA VAL A 73 -6.26 1.20 -13.65
C VAL A 73 -6.32 1.01 -15.17
N ASN A 74 -5.45 1.71 -15.91
CA ASN A 74 -5.38 1.65 -17.37
C ASN A 74 -4.65 0.40 -17.89
N ASP A 75 -3.99 -0.37 -17.02
CA ASP A 75 -3.52 -1.70 -17.37
C ASP A 75 -4.74 -2.62 -17.47
N THR A 76 -4.82 -3.51 -18.47
CA THR A 76 -5.96 -4.45 -18.58
C THR A 76 -6.20 -5.13 -17.23
N PHE A 77 -7.44 -5.17 -16.73
CA PHE A 77 -7.74 -5.55 -15.33
C PHE A 77 -7.11 -6.89 -14.89
N GLY A 78 -6.95 -7.85 -15.82
CA GLY A 78 -6.24 -9.12 -15.57
C GLY A 78 -4.70 -9.01 -15.49
N GLN A 79 -4.10 -7.92 -15.95
CA GLN A 79 -2.69 -7.54 -15.81
C GLN A 79 -2.45 -6.53 -14.68
N ALA A 80 -3.42 -5.65 -14.38
CA ALA A 80 -3.32 -4.62 -13.35
C ALA A 80 -3.19 -5.25 -11.95
N ILE A 81 -4.02 -6.26 -11.66
CA ILE A 81 -3.98 -7.04 -10.43
C ILE A 81 -4.12 -8.51 -10.82
N ASN A 82 -3.02 -9.26 -10.82
CA ASN A 82 -3.04 -10.71 -11.03
C ASN A 82 -4.08 -11.33 -10.07
N GLY A 83 -4.91 -12.29 -10.53
CA GLY A 83 -5.98 -12.87 -9.71
C GLY A 83 -5.52 -13.38 -8.33
N SER A 84 -4.26 -13.86 -8.25
CA SER A 84 -3.65 -14.26 -6.98
C SER A 84 -3.37 -13.07 -6.04
N LEU A 85 -3.01 -11.90 -6.57
CA LEU A 85 -2.84 -10.67 -5.79
C LEU A 85 -4.21 -10.15 -5.31
N ALA A 86 -5.23 -10.13 -6.16
CA ALA A 86 -6.58 -9.72 -5.75
C ALA A 86 -7.10 -10.58 -4.58
N GLU A 87 -6.86 -11.89 -4.63
CA GLU A 87 -7.22 -12.80 -3.54
C GLU A 87 -6.45 -12.50 -2.24
N ARG A 88 -5.14 -12.26 -2.33
CA ARG A 88 -4.31 -11.89 -1.16
C ARG A 88 -4.74 -10.55 -0.56
N CYS A 89 -4.96 -9.53 -1.39
CA CYS A 89 -5.50 -8.24 -0.94
C CYS A 89 -6.85 -8.41 -0.24
N ARG A 90 -7.78 -9.20 -0.81
CA ARG A 90 -9.08 -9.46 -0.19
C ARG A 90 -8.94 -10.21 1.15
N LYS A 91 -8.05 -11.19 1.25
CA LYS A 91 -7.78 -11.91 2.50
C LYS A 91 -7.17 -11.00 3.58
N LEU A 92 -6.28 -10.10 3.17
CA LEU A 92 -5.54 -9.25 4.09
C LEU A 92 -6.33 -8.02 4.55
N PHE A 93 -6.92 -7.29 3.60
CA PHE A 93 -7.60 -6.02 3.84
C PHE A 93 -9.10 -6.19 4.07
N GLY A 94 -9.73 -7.19 3.46
CA GLY A 94 -11.18 -7.43 3.58
C GLY A 94 -12.06 -6.53 2.70
N TYR A 95 -11.48 -5.57 1.98
CA TYR A 95 -12.17 -4.64 1.08
C TYR A 95 -11.37 -4.43 -0.23
N PRO A 96 -12.01 -3.98 -1.33
CA PRO A 96 -11.32 -3.66 -2.58
C PRO A 96 -10.48 -2.38 -2.46
N PRO A 97 -9.43 -2.19 -3.29
CA PRO A 97 -8.67 -0.95 -3.31
C PRO A 97 -9.50 0.19 -3.90
N ASP A 98 -9.12 1.42 -3.56
CA ASP A 98 -9.72 2.63 -4.11
C ASP A 98 -9.02 3.09 -5.38
N GLN A 99 -9.74 3.80 -6.24
CA GLN A 99 -9.18 4.45 -7.42
C GLN A 99 -8.70 5.86 -7.08
N TRP A 100 -7.45 6.15 -7.42
CA TRP A 100 -6.79 7.41 -7.16
C TRP A 100 -6.15 7.95 -8.43
N THR A 101 -6.35 9.22 -8.74
CA THR A 101 -5.84 9.86 -9.96
C THR A 101 -4.67 10.76 -9.61
N ASP A 102 -3.54 10.61 -10.30
CA ASP A 102 -2.41 11.54 -10.16
C ASP A 102 -2.80 12.91 -10.74
N ILE A 103 -2.70 13.94 -9.89
CA ILE A 103 -3.10 15.29 -10.23
C ILE A 103 -1.94 16.27 -10.36
N ASP A 104 -0.70 15.88 -10.04
CA ASP A 104 0.38 16.87 -9.97
C ASP A 104 1.73 16.46 -10.57
N GLY A 105 1.94 15.22 -11.04
CA GLY A 105 3.07 14.84 -11.92
C GLY A 105 4.51 15.09 -11.42
N GLU A 106 4.70 15.82 -10.31
CA GLU A 106 5.95 16.16 -9.66
C GLU A 106 6.07 15.42 -8.33
N TYR A 107 7.30 15.28 -7.84
CA TYR A 107 7.60 14.61 -6.58
C TYR A 107 7.49 15.59 -5.41
N PRO A 108 6.75 15.29 -4.33
CA PRO A 108 6.01 14.05 -4.06
C PRO A 108 4.72 13.93 -4.89
N MET A 109 4.50 12.74 -5.47
CA MET A 109 3.30 12.44 -6.26
C MET A 109 2.05 12.68 -5.41
N THR A 110 1.10 13.44 -5.94
CA THR A 110 -0.15 13.76 -5.26
C THR A 110 -1.31 13.11 -6.02
N LEU A 111 -2.07 12.29 -5.30
CA LEU A 111 -3.24 11.61 -5.84
C LEU A 111 -4.52 12.24 -5.30
N SER A 112 -5.57 12.26 -6.10
CA SER A 112 -6.91 12.68 -5.70
C SER A 112 -7.96 11.60 -5.94
N ARG A 113 -9.01 11.65 -5.14
CA ARG A 113 -10.24 10.88 -5.33
C ARG A 113 -11.43 11.72 -4.92
N GLU A 114 -12.50 11.68 -5.70
CA GLU A 114 -13.80 12.18 -5.30
C GLU A 114 -14.55 11.10 -4.52
N GLN A 115 -14.98 11.40 -3.30
CA GLN A 115 -15.87 10.55 -2.52
C GLN A 115 -16.89 11.42 -1.80
N ASP A 116 -18.17 11.02 -1.83
CA ASP A 116 -19.26 11.68 -1.09
C ASP A 116 -19.38 13.20 -1.35
N GLY A 117 -19.00 13.64 -2.56
CA GLY A 117 -19.01 15.06 -2.96
C GLY A 117 -17.85 15.89 -2.42
N GLN A 118 -16.80 15.24 -1.89
CA GLN A 118 -15.58 15.86 -1.42
C GLN A 118 -14.35 15.32 -2.17
N THR A 119 -13.44 16.23 -2.51
CA THR A 119 -12.13 15.88 -3.05
C THR A 119 -11.19 15.53 -1.90
N HIS A 120 -10.76 14.28 -1.86
CA HIS A 120 -9.73 13.79 -0.95
C HIS A 120 -8.37 13.84 -1.63
N THR A 121 -7.33 14.24 -0.88
CA THR A 121 -5.97 14.37 -1.42
C THR A 121 -4.98 13.53 -0.62
N MET A 122 -4.23 12.69 -1.34
CA MET A 122 -3.17 11.85 -0.78
C MET A 122 -1.81 12.25 -1.33
N LYS A 123 -0.87 12.58 -0.45
CA LYS A 123 0.52 12.87 -0.80
C LYS A 123 1.40 11.65 -0.56
N LEU A 124 2.12 11.19 -1.58
CA LEU A 124 3.08 10.09 -1.48
C LEU A 124 4.46 10.65 -1.14
N LEU A 125 4.85 10.55 0.14
CA LEU A 125 5.99 11.28 0.70
C LEU A 125 7.33 10.59 0.44
N LEU A 126 7.41 9.30 0.80
CA LEU A 126 8.64 8.53 0.72
C LEU A 126 8.34 7.12 0.19
N LEU A 127 8.93 6.80 -0.96
CA LEU A 127 8.94 5.44 -1.46
C LEU A 127 9.79 4.57 -0.54
N ARG A 128 9.24 3.45 -0.08
CA ARG A 128 9.99 2.48 0.69
C ARG A 128 10.80 1.59 -0.24
N GLU A 129 12.01 2.02 -0.59
CA GLU A 129 12.89 1.32 -1.55
C GLU A 129 13.21 -0.13 -1.17
N SER A 130 13.23 -0.46 0.13
CA SER A 130 13.36 -1.86 0.60
C SER A 130 12.27 -2.79 0.07
N GLU A 131 11.12 -2.21 -0.29
CA GLU A 131 9.95 -2.92 -0.81
C GLU A 131 9.95 -2.89 -2.35
N ARG A 132 10.86 -2.13 -2.99
CA ARG A 132 11.07 -2.16 -4.45
C ARG A 132 12.12 -3.20 -4.84
N PHE A 133 13.09 -3.41 -3.96
CA PHE A 133 14.12 -4.44 -4.06
C PHE A 133 14.02 -5.29 -2.79
N PRO A 134 13.12 -6.29 -2.73
CA PRO A 134 13.12 -7.23 -1.63
C PRO A 134 14.54 -7.79 -1.59
N ARG A 135 15.33 -7.45 -0.57
CA ARG A 135 16.71 -7.91 -0.45
C ARG A 135 16.70 -9.40 -0.71
N ASP A 136 17.49 -9.83 -1.68
CA ASP A 136 17.67 -11.21 -2.09
C ASP A 136 17.83 -12.10 -0.85
N TYR A 137 16.73 -12.71 -0.40
CA TYR A 137 16.78 -13.88 0.45
C TYR A 137 16.71 -15.08 -0.49
N PRO A 138 17.56 -16.10 -0.27
CA PRO A 138 17.71 -17.20 -1.21
C PRO A 138 16.36 -17.88 -1.44
N PRO A 139 16.09 -18.35 -2.67
CA PRO A 139 14.86 -19.06 -2.97
C PRO A 139 14.72 -20.22 -1.99
N GLU A 140 13.54 -20.32 -1.37
CA GLU A 140 13.20 -21.43 -0.50
C GLU A 140 13.53 -22.75 -1.22
N TYR A 141 14.49 -23.50 -0.67
CA TYR A 141 14.85 -24.81 -1.20
C TYR A 141 13.62 -25.72 -1.05
N LYS A 142 13.26 -26.35 -2.19
CA LYS A 142 12.25 -27.41 -2.28
C LYS A 142 12.58 -28.61 -1.40
#